data_AF-A0A2T4DDF8-F1
#
_entry.id   AF-A0A2T4DDF8-F1
#
_cell.length_a   1.000
_cell.length_b   1.000
_cell.length_c   1.000
_cell.angle_alpha   90.00
_cell.angle_beta   90.00
_cell.angle_gamma   90.00
#
_symmetry.space_group_name_H-M   'P 1'
#
loop_
_entity.id
_entity.type
_entity.pdbx_description
1 polymer ?
#
loop_
_entity_poly.entity_id
_entity_poly.type
_entity_poly.pdbx_seq_one_letter_code
_entity_poly.pdbx_strand_id
1 'polypeptide(L)'
;MSEQKKKKLEKEFGLTSMSVNNRTTVYVLTFIIVLMGVISYINLPKENFPEISQPTIYVGTPHPGNSPADMEKLITRPLEKE
;
A
#
# COMPACT_ATOMS: atom_id res chain seq x y z
N MET A 1 -4.48 18.72 57.19
CA MET A 1 -3.24 18.53 56.37
C MET A 1 -3.19 17.18 55.65
N SER A 2 -4.26 16.38 55.64
CA SER A 2 -4.31 15.00 55.11
C SER A 2 -5.00 14.83 53.75
N GLU A 3 -5.84 15.77 53.33
CA GLU A 3 -6.64 15.69 52.08
C GLU A 3 -5.82 15.89 50.79
N GLN A 4 -4.79 16.75 50.84
CA GLN A 4 -4.00 17.11 49.65
C GLN A 4 -3.07 15.98 49.16
N LYS A 5 -2.78 14.98 50.01
CA LYS A 5 -1.84 13.89 49.69
C LYS A 5 -2.49 12.74 48.89
N LYS A 6 -3.82 12.58 48.96
CA LYS A 6 -4.56 11.55 48.20
C LYS A 6 -4.69 11.86 46.70
N LYS A 7 -4.84 13.14 46.33
CA LYS A 7 -4.93 13.58 44.92
C LYS A 7 -3.65 13.30 44.10
N LYS A 8 -2.52 13.04 44.76
CA LYS A 8 -1.22 12.81 44.11
C LYS A 8 -0.93 11.32 43.85
N LEU A 9 -1.75 10.40 44.37
CA LEU A 9 -1.58 8.95 44.21
C LEU A 9 -2.35 8.35 43.02
N GLU A 10 -3.41 8.99 42.56
CA GLU A 10 -4.08 8.62 41.32
C GLU A 10 -3.25 9.21 40.16
N LYS A 11 -2.21 8.50 39.72
CA LYS A 11 -1.59 8.78 38.41
C LYS A 11 -2.63 8.44 37.34
N GLU A 12 -3.55 9.38 37.10
CA GLU A 12 -4.54 9.20 36.06
C GLU A 12 -3.87 9.38 34.70
N PHE A 13 -3.87 8.30 33.93
CA PHE A 13 -3.52 8.34 32.53
C PHE A 13 -4.67 9.05 31.78
N GLY A 14 -4.41 10.26 31.30
CA GLY A 14 -5.44 11.16 30.77
C GLY A 14 -6.27 10.57 29.61
N LEU A 15 -5.66 9.78 28.73
CA LEU A 15 -6.38 9.13 27.63
C LEU A 15 -7.38 8.08 28.13
N THR A 16 -6.97 7.25 29.09
CA THR A 16 -7.84 6.24 29.70
C THR A 16 -8.91 6.87 30.59
N SER A 17 -8.60 7.89 31.40
CA SER A 17 -9.63 8.53 32.22
C SER A 17 -10.68 9.25 31.37
N MET A 18 -10.25 9.91 30.28
CA MET A 18 -11.16 10.53 29.31
C MET A 18 -12.02 9.50 28.57
N SER A 19 -11.46 8.34 28.21
CA SER A 19 -12.18 7.26 27.53
C SER A 19 -13.23 6.61 28.43
N VAL A 20 -12.91 6.38 29.71
CA VAL A 20 -13.83 5.79 30.69
C VAL A 20 -14.97 6.75 31.05
N ASN A 21 -14.67 8.04 31.22
CA ASN A 21 -15.67 9.05 31.55
C ASN A 21 -16.66 9.32 30.39
N ASN A 22 -16.22 9.15 29.14
CA ASN A 22 -17.02 9.43 27.95
C ASN A 22 -17.34 8.16 27.14
N ARG A 23 -17.90 7.14 27.81
CA ARG A 23 -18.23 5.83 27.22
C ARG A 23 -19.01 5.92 25.88
N THR A 24 -19.98 6.83 25.78
CA THR A 24 -20.80 6.98 24.57
C THR A 24 -19.98 7.46 23.37
N THR A 25 -19.08 8.41 23.59
CA THR A 25 -18.16 8.92 22.56
C THR A 25 -17.23 7.82 22.06
N VAL A 26 -16.72 6.98 22.96
CA VAL A 26 -15.87 5.83 22.60
C VAL A 26 -16.64 4.84 21.72
N TYR A 27 -17.88 4.47 22.10
CA TYR A 27 -18.70 3.56 21.28
C TYR A 27 -19.01 4.12 19.89
N VAL A 28 -19.33 5.41 19.78
CA VAL A 28 -19.57 6.05 18.47
C VAL A 28 -18.31 6.05 17.62
N LEU A 29 -17.15 6.39 18.21
CA LEU A 29 -15.87 6.38 17.50
C LEU A 29 -15.53 4.96 17.00
N THR A 30 -15.67 3.95 17.86
CA THR A 30 -15.45 2.55 17.49
C THR A 30 -16.38 2.13 16.35
N PHE A 31 -17.66 2.51 16.40
CA PHE A 31 -18.63 2.19 15.35
C PHE A 31 -18.24 2.81 14.00
N ILE A 32 -17.80 4.06 13.98
CA ILE A 32 -17.31 4.73 12.77
C ILE A 32 -16.08 4.01 12.21
N ILE A 33 -15.12 3.66 13.07
CA ILE A 33 -13.91 2.94 12.67
C ILE A 33 -14.26 1.58 12.05
N VAL A 34 -15.19 0.84 12.66
CA VAL A 34 -15.64 -0.45 12.14
C VAL A 34 -16.31 -0.29 10.77
N LEU A 35 -17.21 0.69 10.61
CA LEU A 35 -17.85 0.96 9.32
C LEU A 35 -16.83 1.31 8.24
N MET A 36 -15.89 2.20 8.53
CA MET A 36 -14.81 2.55 7.60
C MET A 36 -13.95 1.34 7.25
N GLY A 37 -13.64 0.49 8.23
CA GLY A 37 -12.89 -0.74 8.04
C GLY A 37 -13.62 -1.71 7.09
N VAL A 38 -14.93 -1.90 7.28
CA VAL A 38 -15.75 -2.76 6.41
C VAL A 38 -15.80 -2.22 4.98
N ILE A 39 -16.02 -0.92 4.82
CA ILE A 39 -16.03 -0.27 3.50
C ILE A 39 -14.66 -0.43 2.82
N SER A 40 -13.57 -0.22 3.55
CA SER A 40 -12.22 -0.38 3.02
C SER A 40 -11.93 -1.83 2.63
N TYR A 41 -12.39 -2.80 3.41
CA TYR A 41 -12.22 -4.22 3.14
C TYR A 41 -12.93 -4.64 1.84
N ILE A 42 -14.15 -4.16 1.62
CA ILE A 42 -14.94 -4.49 0.43
C ILE A 42 -14.37 -3.81 -0.82
N ASN A 43 -13.89 -2.57 -0.69
CA ASN A 43 -13.36 -1.80 -1.81
C ASN A 43 -11.92 -2.15 -2.19
N LEU A 44 -11.23 -2.96 -1.38
CA LEU A 44 -9.85 -3.36 -1.69
C LEU A 44 -9.85 -4.21 -2.97
N PRO A 45 -9.23 -3.74 -4.07
CA PRO A 45 -9.15 -4.52 -5.30
C PRO A 45 -8.31 -5.77 -5.03
N LYS A 46 -8.95 -6.92 -5.19
CA LYS A 46 -8.27 -8.22 -5.14
C LYS A 46 -7.86 -8.61 -6.55
N GLU A 47 -6.56 -8.73 -6.77
CA GLU A 47 -6.02 -9.24 -8.03
C GLU A 47 -5.69 -10.73 -7.88
N ASN A 48 -6.35 -11.57 -8.67
CA ASN A 48 -6.04 -13.01 -8.72
C ASN A 48 -4.74 -13.29 -9.48
N PHE A 49 -4.33 -12.36 -10.35
CA PHE A 49 -3.13 -12.40 -11.14
C PHE A 49 -2.37 -11.11 -10.90
N PRO A 50 -1.50 -11.05 -9.87
CA PRO A 50 -0.65 -9.87 -9.71
C PRO A 50 0.18 -9.73 -10.99
N GLU A 51 0.13 -8.56 -11.63
CA GLU A 51 1.00 -8.28 -12.76
C GLU A 51 2.44 -8.26 -12.28
N ILE A 52 3.15 -9.36 -12.52
CA ILE A 52 4.60 -9.40 -12.36
C ILE A 52 5.13 -8.64 -13.57
N SER A 53 5.44 -7.36 -13.38
CA SER A 53 6.04 -6.53 -14.42
C SER A 53 7.42 -7.10 -14.75
N GLN A 54 7.50 -7.98 -15.73
CA GLN A 54 8.76 -8.48 -16.24
C GLN A 54 9.28 -7.40 -17.20
N PRO A 55 10.42 -6.75 -16.90
CA PRO A 55 10.91 -5.63 -17.70
C PRO A 55 11.52 -6.16 -19.00
N THR A 56 10.67 -6.55 -19.94
CA THR A 56 11.08 -6.97 -21.28
C THR A 56 10.97 -5.79 -22.22
N ILE A 57 12.09 -5.45 -22.85
CA ILE A 57 12.16 -4.39 -23.85
C ILE A 57 12.19 -5.07 -25.21
N TYR A 58 11.25 -4.71 -26.09
CA TYR A 58 11.22 -5.19 -27.47
C TYR A 58 11.74 -4.11 -28.40
N VAL A 59 12.77 -4.44 -29.18
CA VAL A 59 13.31 -3.57 -30.22
C VAL A 59 13.08 -4.23 -31.58
N GLY A 60 12.29 -3.58 -32.43
CA GLY A 60 11.97 -4.07 -33.78
C GLY A 60 12.45 -3.10 -34.84
N THR A 61 13.26 -3.58 -35.79
CA THR A 61 13.75 -2.80 -36.93
C THR A 61 13.17 -3.34 -38.24
N PRO A 62 12.04 -2.80 -38.74
CA PRO A 62 11.46 -3.25 -39.99
C PRO A 62 12.35 -2.85 -41.18
N HIS A 63 12.83 -3.83 -41.94
CA HIS A 63 13.62 -3.58 -43.15
C HIS A 63 13.23 -4.59 -44.26
N PRO A 64 12.17 -4.30 -45.04
CA PRO A 64 11.67 -5.20 -46.07
C PRO A 64 12.63 -5.29 -47.27
N GLY A 65 12.68 -6.46 -47.91
CA GLY A 65 13.43 -6.70 -49.16
C GLY A 65 14.83 -7.31 -48.99
N ASN A 66 15.32 -7.46 -47.76
CA ASN A 66 16.61 -8.12 -47.50
C ASN A 66 16.43 -9.60 -47.17
N SER A 67 17.45 -10.41 -47.49
CA SER A 67 17.51 -11.80 -47.04
C SER A 67 17.58 -11.86 -45.51
N PRO A 68 16.93 -12.86 -44.86
CA PRO A 68 17.04 -13.05 -43.41
C PRO A 68 18.48 -13.13 -42.90
N ALA A 69 19.37 -13.75 -43.69
CA ALA A 69 20.78 -13.88 -43.33
C ALA A 69 21.52 -12.52 -43.30
N ASP A 70 21.17 -11.61 -44.22
CA ASP A 70 21.76 -10.28 -44.27
C ASP A 70 21.20 -9.38 -43.17
N MET A 71 19.90 -9.52 -42.85
CA MET A 71 19.25 -8.85 -41.73
C MET A 71 19.91 -9.16 -40.39
N GLU A 72 20.20 -10.43 -40.13
CA GLU A 72 20.89 -10.86 -38.91
C GLU A 72 22.29 -10.25 -38.84
N LYS A 73 23.07 -10.38 -39.92
CA LYS A 73 24.48 -9.98 -39.93
C LYS A 73 24.68 -8.46 -39.87
N LEU A 74 23.85 -7.69 -40.56
CA LEU A 74 24.04 -6.25 -40.74
C LEU A 74 23.27 -5.40 -39.72
N ILE A 75 22.15 -5.91 -39.19
CA ILE A 75 21.26 -5.12 -38.33
C ILE A 75 21.17 -5.74 -36.94
N THR A 76 20.74 -7.00 -36.81
CA THR A 76 20.52 -7.63 -35.50
C THR A 76 21.82 -7.78 -34.70
N ARG A 77 22.89 -8.32 -35.30
CA ARG A 77 24.15 -8.57 -34.58
C ARG A 77 24.85 -7.31 -34.06
N PRO A 78 24.90 -6.19 -34.82
CA PRO A 78 25.37 -4.93 -34.27
C PRO A 78 24.50 -4.43 -33.12
N LEU A 79 23.17 -4.50 -33.24
CA LEU A 79 22.23 -4.07 -32.20
C LEU A 79 22.33 -4.88 -30.90
N GLU A 80 22.72 -6.15 -30.97
CA GLU A 80 22.96 -7.00 -29.78
C GLU A 80 24.31 -6.76 -29.11
N LYS A 81 25.28 -6.19 -29.84
CA LYS A 81 26.65 -6.04 -29.37
C LYS A 81 26.90 -4.72 -28.64
N GLU A 82 26.13 -3.69 -28.98
CA GLU A 82 26.09 -2.40 -28.27
C GLU A 82 25.35 -2.54 -26.93
#